data_AF-A0A7I9ZPL5-F1
#
_entry.id   AF-A0A7I9ZPL5-F1
#
_cell.length_a   1.000
_cell.length_b   1.000
_cell.length_c   1.000
_cell.angle_alpha   90.00
_cell.angle_beta   90.00
_cell.angle_gamma   90.00
#
_symmetry.space_group_name_H-M   'P 1'
#
loop_
_entity.id
_entity.type
_entity.pdbx_description
1 polymer ?
#
loop_
_entity_poly.entity_id
_entity_poly.type
_entity_poly.pdbx_seq_one_letter_code
_entity_poly.pdbx_strand_id
1 'polypeptide(L)' 'MPDTFDTDPDILPPLTKAIRATWPGATGATAAVGAVPNTRAIRAILDAVHSLENRVIDLETP' A
#
# COMPACT_ATOMS: atom_id res chain seq x y z
N MET A 1 -3.77 17.82 -5.68
CA MET A 1 -3.45 17.49 -4.27
C MET A 1 -1.95 17.30 -4.18
N PRO A 2 -1.26 17.87 -3.19
CA PRO A 2 0.15 17.56 -2.95
C PRO A 2 0.30 16.07 -2.62
N ASP A 3 1.36 15.45 -3.13
CA ASP A 3 1.73 14.07 -2.77
C ASP A 3 2.15 14.07 -1.29
N THR A 4 1.24 13.60 -0.46
CA THR A 4 1.39 13.60 1.01
C THR A 4 1.59 12.20 1.57
N PHE A 5 1.67 11.18 0.70
CA PHE A 5 1.84 9.77 1.11
C PHE A 5 3.17 9.53 1.81
N ASP A 6 4.14 10.42 1.59
CA ASP A 6 5.49 10.34 2.16
C ASP A 6 5.70 11.30 3.33
N THR A 7 4.75 12.21 3.57
CA THR A 7 4.93 13.33 4.50
C THR A 7 4.65 12.91 5.94
N ASP A 8 3.60 12.12 6.15
CA ASP A 8 3.28 11.54 7.46
C ASP A 8 2.55 10.19 7.27
N PRO A 9 3.16 9.06 7.66
CA PRO A 9 2.54 7.75 7.50
C PRO A 9 1.40 7.50 8.51
N ASP A 10 1.26 8.31 9.56
CA ASP A 10 0.25 8.13 10.61
C ASP A 10 -1.10 8.79 10.28
N ILE A 11 -1.13 9.72 9.32
CA ILE A 11 -2.37 10.32 8.80
C ILE A 11 -3.00 9.51 7.67
N LEU A 12 -2.30 8.50 7.13
CA LEU A 12 -2.80 7.69 6.04
C LEU A 12 -3.88 6.70 6.51
N PRO A 13 -4.97 6.52 5.73
CA PRO A 13 -5.88 5.41 5.95
C PRO A 13 -5.13 4.07 5.99
N PRO A 14 -5.55 3.10 6.81
CA PRO A 14 -4.81 1.86 7.04
C PRO A 14 -4.41 1.12 5.75
N LEU A 15 -5.31 1.06 4.75
CA LEU A 15 -5.02 0.45 3.46
C LEU A 15 -3.94 1.23 2.68
N THR A 16 -4.08 2.55 2.59
CA THR A 16 -3.11 3.43 1.92
C THR A 16 -1.73 3.31 2.57
N LYS A 17 -1.68 3.21 3.91
CA LYS A 17 -0.45 2.98 4.68
C LYS A 17 0.20 1.64 4.34
N ALA A 18 -0.58 0.56 4.30
CA ALA A 18 -0.09 -0.78 3.97
C ALA A 18 0.44 -0.85 2.53
N ILE A 19 -0.30 -0.29 1.57
CA ILE A 19 0.12 -0.15 0.17
C ILE A 19 1.43 0.63 0.12
N ARG A 20 1.49 1.84 0.69
CA ARG A 20 2.69 2.69 0.66
C ARG A 20 3.94 2.02 1.24
N ALA A 21 3.79 1.21 2.28
CA ALA A 21 4.90 0.46 2.88
C ALA A 21 5.53 -0.57 1.92
N THR A 22 4.81 -0.99 0.88
CA THR A 22 5.33 -1.91 -0.14
C THR A 22 6.11 -1.24 -1.26
N TRP A 23 5.98 0.09 -1.42
CA TRP A 23 6.76 0.87 -2.38
C TRP A 23 7.97 1.49 -1.69
N PRO A 24 9.22 1.13 -2.03
CA PRO A 24 10.37 1.89 -1.54
C PRO A 24 10.37 3.32 -2.11
N GLY A 25 10.56 4.32 -1.25
CA GLY A 25 10.73 5.72 -1.66
C GLY A 25 12.11 5.92 -2.28
N ALA A 26 12.14 6.14 -3.59
CA ALA A 26 13.31 6.27 -4.46
C ALA A 26 14.08 4.97 -4.76
N THR A 27 14.00 4.53 -6.01
CA THR A 27 15.01 3.68 -6.63
C THR A 27 16.20 4.57 -6.99
N GLY A 28 17.42 4.25 -6.56
CA GLY A 28 18.61 5.06 -6.87
C GLY A 28 18.75 5.31 -8.38
N ALA A 29 19.31 6.46 -8.78
CA ALA A 29 19.31 6.99 -10.15
C ALA A 29 19.94 6.08 -11.24
N THR A 30 20.50 4.94 -10.85
CA THR A 30 21.14 3.93 -11.71
C THR A 30 20.53 2.54 -11.58
N ALA A 31 19.54 2.36 -10.71
CA ALA A 31 18.88 1.08 -10.53
C ALA A 31 17.97 0.83 -11.74
N ALA A 32 18.19 -0.30 -12.41
CA ALA A 32 17.29 -0.79 -13.45
C ALA A 32 15.87 -0.73 -12.90
N VAL A 33 15.00 0.06 -13.54
CA VAL A 33 13.58 0.20 -13.19
C VAL A 33 12.88 -1.11 -13.57
N GLY A 34 13.15 -2.17 -12.83
CA GLY A 34 12.33 -3.36 -12.77
C GLY A 34 11.28 -3.12 -11.70
N ALA A 35 10.36 -2.18 -11.94
CA ALA A 35 9.30 -1.83 -11.00
C ALA A 35 8.19 -2.90 -10.96
N VAL A 36 8.57 -4.17 -10.87
CA VAL A 36 7.64 -5.24 -10.52
C VAL A 36 7.65 -5.28 -8.99
N PRO A 37 6.51 -5.09 -8.31
CA PRO A 37 6.46 -5.32 -6.89
C PRO A 37 6.92 -6.76 -6.65
N ASN A 38 7.96 -6.95 -5.84
CA ASN A 38 8.42 -8.29 -5.51
C ASN A 38 7.25 -9.08 -4.87
N THR A 39 7.32 -10.41 -4.87
CA THR A 39 6.23 -11.26 -4.35
C THR A 39 5.77 -10.88 -2.95
N ARG A 40 6.67 -10.36 -2.11
CA ARG A 40 6.35 -9.85 -0.77
C ARG A 40 5.51 -8.57 -0.82
N ALA A 41 5.83 -7.63 -1.70
CA ALA A 41 5.05 -6.42 -1.93
C ALA A 41 3.64 -6.77 -2.46
N ILE A 42 3.53 -7.66 -3.45
CA ILE A 42 2.23 -8.11 -3.97
C ILE A 42 1.40 -8.77 -2.86
N ARG A 43 2.00 -9.67 -2.07
CA ARG A 43 1.30 -10.33 -0.96
C ARG A 43 0.80 -9.32 0.08
N ALA A 44 1.62 -8.36 0.48
CA ALA A 44 1.21 -7.34 1.43
C ALA A 44 0.07 -6.44 0.90
N ILE A 45 0.04 -6.14 -0.40
CA ILE A 45 -1.08 -5.44 -1.04
C ILE A 45 -2.35 -6.30 -0.98
N LEU A 46 -2.26 -7.58 -1.36
CA LEU A 46 -3.41 -8.50 -1.34
C LEU A 46 -3.97 -8.69 0.07
N ASP A 47 -3.11 -8.85 1.08
CA ASP A 47 -3.53 -8.97 2.48
C ASP A 47 -4.30 -7.71 2.94
N ALA A 48 -3.82 -6.53 2.55
CA ALA A 48 -4.45 -5.27 2.90
C ALA A 48 -5.80 -5.08 2.19
N VAL A 49 -5.90 -5.42 0.91
CA VAL A 49 -7.17 -5.39 0.15
C VAL A 49 -8.16 -6.39 0.73
N HIS A 50 -7.74 -7.62 0.99
CA HIS A 50 -8.60 -8.65 1.58
C HIS A 50 -9.14 -8.24 2.96
N SER A 51 -8.30 -7.60 3.79
CA SER A 51 -8.75 -7.05 5.07
C SER A 51 -9.78 -5.94 4.91
N LEU A 52 -9.69 -5.10 3.87
CA LEU A 52 -10.69 -4.08 3.57
C LEU A 52 -12.00 -4.73 3.11
N GLU A 53 -11.94 -5.69 2.19
CA GLU A 53 -13.11 -6.40 1.67
C GLU A 53 -13.90 -7.05 2.81
N ASN A 54 -13.23 -7.78 3.72
CA ASN A 54 -13.89 -8.39 4.87
C ASN A 54 -14.57 -7.33 5.77
N ARG A 55 -13.91 -6.20 6.03
CA ARG A 55 -14.51 -5.10 6.82
C ARG A 55 -15.72 -4.48 6.14
N VAL A 56 -15.72 -4.34 4.82
CA VAL A 56 -16.86 -3.82 4.06
C VAL A 56 -18.01 -4.82 4.11
N ILE A 57 -17.73 -6.11 3.89
CA ILE A 57 -18.72 -7.19 4.01
C ILE A 57 -19.36 -7.19 5.41
N ASP A 58 -18.56 -7.09 6.47
CA ASP A 58 -19.06 -7.04 7.86
C ASP A 58 -19.96 -5.83 8.12
N LEU A 59 -19.71 -4.70 7.45
CA LEU A 59 -20.52 -3.47 7.58
C LEU A 59 -21.79 -3.51 6.72
N GLU A 60 -21.75 -4.23 5.60
CA GLU A 60 -22.86 -4.35 4.65
C GLU A 60 -23.81 -5.52 4.98
N THR A 61 -23.35 -6.49 5.77
CA THR A 61 -24.14 -7.65 6.19
C THR A 61 -24.76 -7.36 7.57
N PRO A 62 -26.10 -7.20 7.68
CA PRO A 62 -26.78 -6.84 8.92
C PRO A 62 -26.83 -7.94 9.99
#